data_AF-A5CFW1-F1
#
_entry.id   AF-A5CFW1-F1
#
_cell.length_a   1.000
_cell.length_b   1.000
_cell.length_c   1.000
_cell.angle_alpha   90.00
_cell.angle_beta   90.00
_cell.angle_gamma   90.00
#
_symmetry.space_group_name_H-M   'P 1'
#
loop_
_entity.id
_entity.type
_entity.pdbx_description
1 polymer ?
#
loop_
_entity_poly.entity_id
_entity_poly.type
_entity_poly.pdbx_seq_one_letter_code
_entity_poly.pdbx_strand_id
1 'polypeptide(L)'
;MRVKYILSTVALTVLAGAAYAGLVQPAPVTVDLANRTALGDQLTARRADNDIELIGCGIRIFDDQSGPFEFGFCQATDSAGVVAFCFTQSPALLESMRSTSAYAFITFAWNENDECIRIGFSTQSFYLPDPDIKHKGK
;
A
#
# COMPACT_ATOMS: atom_id res chain seq x y z
N MET A 1 -47.40 -12.94 -29.48
CA MET A 1 -45.97 -12.74 -29.85
C MET A 1 -45.20 -11.78 -28.92
N ARG A 2 -45.77 -10.66 -28.46
CA ARG A 2 -45.04 -9.65 -27.64
C ARG A 2 -44.46 -10.15 -26.31
N VAL A 3 -45.13 -11.08 -25.62
CA VAL A 3 -44.72 -11.57 -24.29
C VAL A 3 -43.45 -12.42 -24.32
N LYS A 4 -43.20 -13.17 -25.41
CA LYS A 4 -41.97 -13.99 -25.57
C LYS A 4 -40.71 -13.12 -25.66
N TYR A 5 -40.80 -11.98 -26.34
CA TYR A 5 -39.68 -11.05 -26.47
C TYR A 5 -39.36 -10.31 -25.16
N ILE A 6 -40.39 -10.02 -24.34
CA ILE A 6 -40.24 -9.40 -23.02
C ILE A 6 -39.51 -10.35 -22.05
N LEU A 7 -39.89 -11.64 -22.03
CA LEU A 7 -39.21 -12.64 -21.19
C LEU A 7 -37.74 -12.84 -21.57
N SER A 8 -37.41 -12.84 -22.86
CA SER A 8 -36.01 -12.92 -23.31
C SER A 8 -35.18 -11.68 -22.97
N THR A 9 -35.77 -10.48 -22.95
CA THR A 9 -35.04 -9.26 -22.57
C THR A 9 -34.77 -9.20 -21.08
N VAL A 10 -35.74 -9.60 -20.25
CA VAL A 10 -35.56 -9.66 -18.78
C VAL A 10 -34.54 -10.72 -18.38
N ALA A 11 -34.45 -11.84 -19.09
CA ALA A 11 -33.43 -12.86 -18.84
C ALA A 11 -32.00 -12.37 -19.14
N LEU A 12 -31.82 -11.49 -20.15
CA LEU A 12 -30.50 -10.94 -20.48
C LEU A 12 -30.02 -9.87 -19.49
N THR A 13 -30.91 -9.11 -18.86
CA THR A 13 -30.50 -8.06 -17.90
C THR A 13 -30.09 -8.63 -16.54
N VAL A 14 -30.60 -9.80 -16.14
CA VAL A 14 -30.20 -10.47 -14.88
C VAL A 14 -28.80 -11.08 -14.98
N LEU A 15 -28.33 -11.36 -16.20
CA LEU A 15 -26.97 -11.86 -16.48
C LEU A 15 -25.95 -10.72 -16.67
N ALA A 16 -26.38 -9.46 -16.65
CA ALA A 16 -25.47 -8.32 -16.61
C ALA A 16 -24.82 -8.29 -15.21
N GLY A 17 -23.70 -8.99 -15.09
CA GLY A 17 -22.96 -9.18 -13.85
C GLY A 17 -22.70 -7.87 -13.11
N ALA A 18 -22.54 -7.98 -11.80
CA ALA A 18 -22.08 -6.86 -10.98
C ALA A 18 -20.79 -6.30 -11.58
N ALA A 19 -20.87 -5.11 -12.17
CA ALA A 19 -19.69 -4.37 -12.57
C ALA A 19 -19.00 -3.93 -11.28
N TYR A 20 -17.93 -4.63 -10.88
CA TYR A 20 -17.06 -4.27 -9.73
C TYR A 20 -16.19 -3.05 -10.06
N ALA A 21 -16.80 -2.00 -10.60
CA ALA A 21 -16.14 -0.70 -10.71
C ALA A 21 -15.99 -0.13 -9.28
N GLY A 22 -14.76 0.26 -8.92
CA GLY A 22 -14.49 0.84 -7.60
C GLY A 22 -14.23 -0.16 -6.47
N LEU A 23 -13.86 -1.42 -6.78
CA LEU A 23 -13.39 -2.34 -5.75
C LEU A 23 -12.17 -1.74 -5.02
N VAL A 24 -12.30 -1.57 -3.70
CA VAL A 24 -11.20 -1.21 -2.79
C VAL A 24 -10.84 -2.45 -1.99
N GLN A 25 -9.55 -2.73 -1.88
CA GLN A 25 -9.04 -3.84 -1.05
C GLN A 25 -8.06 -3.29 -0.01
N PRO A 26 -8.52 -3.05 1.22
CA PRO A 26 -7.65 -2.67 2.32
C PRO A 26 -6.58 -3.73 2.57
N ALA A 27 -5.34 -3.30 2.76
CA ALA A 27 -4.22 -4.13 3.16
C ALA A 27 -3.66 -3.61 4.50
N PRO A 28 -4.13 -4.17 5.64
CA PRO A 28 -3.62 -3.83 6.97
C PRO A 28 -2.11 -4.02 7.08
N VAL A 29 -1.48 -3.25 7.97
CA VAL A 29 -0.05 -3.39 8.21
C VAL A 29 0.21 -4.71 8.93
N THR A 30 1.09 -5.52 8.35
CA THR A 30 1.55 -6.78 8.94
C THR A 30 3.06 -6.73 9.08
N VAL A 31 3.57 -7.04 10.27
CA VAL A 31 4.99 -7.18 10.55
C VAL A 31 5.28 -8.63 10.96
N ASP A 32 6.13 -9.30 10.19
CA ASP A 32 6.56 -10.67 10.45
C ASP A 32 8.06 -10.67 10.78
N LEU A 33 8.38 -10.75 12.07
CA LEU A 33 9.75 -10.79 12.56
C LEU A 33 10.46 -12.12 12.26
N ALA A 34 9.71 -13.22 12.09
CA ALA A 34 10.29 -14.53 11.80
C ALA A 34 10.79 -14.59 10.35
N ASN A 35 10.01 -14.03 9.42
CA ASN A 35 10.39 -13.94 8.01
C ASN A 35 11.13 -12.64 7.66
N ARG A 36 11.26 -11.70 8.61
CA ARG A 36 11.86 -10.36 8.44
C ARG A 36 11.24 -9.59 7.28
N THR A 37 9.91 -9.55 7.27
CA THR A 37 9.12 -8.84 6.25
C THR A 37 8.06 -7.96 6.87
N ALA A 38 7.73 -6.87 6.19
CA ALA A 38 6.56 -6.06 6.50
C ALA A 38 5.85 -5.67 5.21
N LEU A 39 4.52 -5.54 5.30
CA LEU A 39 3.67 -5.14 4.18
C LEU A 39 2.41 -4.43 4.67
N GLY A 40 1.80 -3.66 3.78
CA GLY A 40 0.55 -2.94 4.04
C GLY A 40 0.40 -1.76 3.08
N ASP A 41 -0.79 -1.18 3.01
CA ASP A 41 -1.00 0.06 2.25
C ASP A 41 -1.13 1.29 3.17
N GLN A 42 -0.67 2.43 2.66
CA GLN A 42 -0.66 3.68 3.41
C GLN A 42 -2.07 4.17 3.77
N LEU A 43 -3.08 3.89 2.94
CA LEU A 43 -4.44 4.38 3.17
C LEU A 43 -5.10 3.65 4.33
N THR A 44 -4.95 2.31 4.37
CA THR A 44 -5.45 1.47 5.46
C THR A 44 -4.75 1.83 6.76
N ALA A 45 -3.41 1.93 6.77
CA ALA A 45 -2.68 2.38 7.95
C ALA A 45 -3.15 3.76 8.44
N ARG A 46 -3.34 4.72 7.52
CA ARG A 46 -3.83 6.07 7.84
C ARG A 46 -5.26 6.11 8.39
N ARG A 47 -6.07 5.08 8.12
CA ARG A 47 -7.47 4.96 8.54
C ARG A 47 -7.67 3.96 9.68
N ALA A 48 -6.59 3.40 10.23
CA ALA A 48 -6.68 2.49 11.35
C ALA A 48 -7.39 3.16 12.54
N ASP A 49 -8.14 2.36 13.30
CA ASP A 49 -8.83 2.79 14.53
C ASP A 49 -7.89 2.71 15.74
N ASN A 50 -6.65 3.19 15.55
CA ASN A 50 -5.61 3.31 16.57
C ASN A 50 -4.58 4.37 16.14
N ASP A 51 -3.65 4.70 17.03
CA ASP A 51 -2.64 5.73 16.84
C ASP A 51 -1.23 5.18 16.56
N ILE A 52 -1.09 3.86 16.38
CA ILE A 52 0.21 3.17 16.25
C ILE A 52 0.48 2.64 14.85
N GLU A 53 -0.55 2.24 14.09
CA GLU A 53 -0.35 1.63 12.78
C GLU A 53 0.27 2.60 11.77
N LEU A 54 1.36 2.18 11.14
CA LEU A 54 2.03 2.97 10.12
C LEU A 54 2.79 2.06 9.16
N ILE A 55 2.97 2.52 7.93
CA ILE A 55 3.92 1.92 6.99
C ILE A 55 4.43 2.99 6.03
N GLY A 56 5.73 3.01 5.78
CA GLY A 56 6.34 4.00 4.91
C GLY A 56 7.82 3.72 4.65
N CYS A 57 8.30 4.19 3.50
CA CYS A 57 9.72 4.30 3.20
C CYS A 57 10.05 5.74 2.84
N GLY A 58 11.30 6.14 3.07
CA GLY A 58 11.76 7.48 2.78
C GLY A 58 13.26 7.53 2.53
N ILE A 59 13.69 8.61 1.91
CA ILE A 59 15.09 8.90 1.64
C ILE A 59 15.48 10.14 2.43
N ARG A 60 16.72 10.18 2.93
CA ARG A 60 17.34 11.35 3.53
C ARG A 60 18.65 11.64 2.81
N ILE A 61 18.84 12.91 2.47
CA ILE A 61 20.05 13.42 1.84
C ILE A 61 20.60 14.49 2.77
N PHE A 62 21.87 14.34 3.15
CA PHE A 62 22.63 15.29 3.95
C PHE A 62 23.70 15.90 3.06
N ASP A 63 23.83 17.22 3.12
CA ASP A 63 24.91 17.97 2.49
C ASP A 63 25.69 18.67 3.60
N ASP A 64 26.65 17.95 4.19
CA ASP A 64 27.39 18.36 5.40
C ASP A 64 28.77 18.94 5.07
N GLN A 65 28.94 19.52 3.88
CA GLN A 65 30.21 20.07 3.37
C GLN A 65 31.31 19.01 3.12
N SER A 66 31.12 17.75 3.52
CA SER A 66 32.01 16.62 3.20
C SER A 66 31.59 15.85 1.94
N GLY A 67 30.39 16.13 1.43
CA GLY A 67 29.79 15.55 0.23
C GLY A 67 28.35 15.12 0.49
N PRO A 68 27.54 14.88 -0.57
CA PRO A 68 26.17 14.41 -0.39
C PRO A 68 26.17 12.98 0.16
N PHE A 69 25.61 12.79 1.36
CA PHE A 69 25.35 11.48 1.95
C PHE A 69 23.87 11.16 1.84
N GLU A 70 23.54 10.04 1.22
CA GLU A 70 22.17 9.59 1.03
C GLU A 70 21.96 8.21 1.64
N PHE A 71 20.84 8.06 2.34
CA PHE A 71 20.34 6.74 2.74
C PHE A 71 18.82 6.68 2.68
N GLY A 72 18.33 5.46 2.57
CA GLY A 72 16.93 5.10 2.58
C GLY A 72 16.57 4.39 3.87
N PHE A 73 15.32 4.51 4.28
CA PHE A 73 14.76 3.75 5.38
C PHE A 73 13.33 3.30 5.08
N CYS A 74 12.93 2.19 5.67
CA CYS A 74 11.54 1.75 5.73
C CYS A 74 11.16 1.46 7.18
N GLN A 75 9.91 1.77 7.52
CA GLN A 75 9.35 1.52 8.84
C GLN A 75 7.92 1.01 8.72
N ALA A 76 7.54 0.12 9.63
CA ALA A 76 6.18 -0.37 9.79
C ALA A 76 5.88 -0.64 11.27
N THR A 77 4.64 -0.39 11.66
CA THR A 77 4.09 -0.81 12.95
C THR A 77 2.71 -1.41 12.69
N ASP A 78 2.47 -2.62 13.18
CA ASP A 78 1.15 -3.26 13.07
C ASP A 78 0.22 -2.90 14.24
N SER A 79 -1.03 -3.39 14.19
CA SER A 79 -2.05 -3.12 15.20
C SER A 79 -1.75 -3.72 16.58
N ALA A 80 -0.79 -4.65 16.68
CA ALA A 80 -0.30 -5.19 17.93
C ALA A 80 0.91 -4.42 18.49
N GLY A 81 1.37 -3.39 17.78
CA GLY A 81 2.54 -2.59 18.16
C GLY A 81 3.87 -3.24 17.82
N VAL A 82 3.89 -4.26 16.95
CA VAL A 82 5.13 -4.86 16.47
C VAL A 82 5.75 -3.90 15.46
N VAL A 83 6.99 -3.49 15.74
CA VAL A 83 7.73 -2.52 14.93
C VAL A 83 8.77 -3.22 14.08
N ALA A 84 8.85 -2.84 12.81
CA ALA A 84 9.95 -3.16 11.92
C ALA A 84 10.58 -1.87 11.38
N PHE A 85 11.91 -1.88 11.30
CA PHE A 85 12.68 -0.77 10.78
C PHE A 85 13.88 -1.33 10.01
N CYS A 86 14.21 -0.77 8.85
CA CYS A 86 15.45 -1.07 8.16
C CYS A 86 16.03 0.15 7.45
N PHE A 87 17.34 0.14 7.22
CA PHE A 87 18.06 1.15 6.43
C PHE A 87 18.72 0.54 5.19
N THR A 88 19.01 1.35 4.18
CA THR A 88 19.86 0.92 3.06
C THR A 88 20.58 2.08 2.41
N GLN A 89 21.76 1.81 1.87
CA GLN A 89 22.51 2.71 0.98
C GLN A 89 22.62 2.12 -0.44
N SER A 90 21.99 0.97 -0.70
CA SER A 90 22.02 0.32 -2.00
C SER A 90 21.40 1.24 -3.05
N PRO A 91 22.15 1.66 -4.10
CA PRO A 91 21.62 2.56 -5.12
C PRO A 91 20.35 2.02 -5.80
N ALA A 92 20.27 0.69 -5.99
CA ALA A 92 19.11 0.04 -6.58
C ALA A 92 17.85 0.15 -5.70
N LEU A 93 18.00 0.01 -4.38
CA LEU A 93 16.88 0.13 -3.45
C LEU A 93 16.49 1.60 -3.23
N LEU A 94 17.46 2.50 -3.21
CA LEU A 94 17.22 3.94 -3.17
C LEU A 94 16.42 4.40 -4.40
N GLU A 95 16.76 3.90 -5.59
CA GLU A 95 15.98 4.20 -6.80
C GLU A 95 14.55 3.66 -6.71
N SER A 96 14.37 2.44 -6.21
CA SER A 96 13.03 1.90 -5.94
C SER A 96 12.24 2.80 -4.97
N MET A 97 12.86 3.28 -3.89
CA MET A 97 12.19 4.18 -2.93
C MET A 97 11.71 5.49 -3.56
N ARG A 98 12.40 6.02 -4.59
CA ARG A 98 11.95 7.23 -5.31
C ARG A 98 10.65 7.00 -6.09
N SER A 99 10.36 5.76 -6.45
CA SER A 99 9.11 5.38 -7.13
C SER A 99 7.90 5.27 -6.21
N THR A 100 8.07 5.50 -4.90
CA THR A 100 6.95 5.52 -3.96
C THR A 100 5.94 6.61 -4.33
N SER A 101 4.67 6.38 -4.04
CA SER A 101 3.60 7.37 -4.23
C SER A 101 2.70 7.44 -3.00
N ALA A 102 1.77 8.40 -3.00
CA ALA A 102 0.67 8.38 -2.05
C ALA A 102 -0.20 7.12 -2.26
N TYR A 103 -0.74 6.60 -1.17
CA TYR A 103 -1.61 5.41 -1.12
C TYR A 103 -0.95 4.13 -1.64
N ALA A 104 0.38 4.10 -1.70
CA ALA A 104 1.07 2.91 -2.17
C ALA A 104 0.87 1.74 -1.20
N PHE A 105 0.71 0.54 -1.76
CA PHE A 105 1.03 -0.69 -1.06
C PHE A 105 2.53 -0.86 -1.02
N ILE A 106 3.08 -1.00 0.19
CA ILE A 106 4.50 -1.07 0.46
C ILE A 106 4.80 -2.47 0.95
N THR A 107 5.90 -3.04 0.46
CA THR A 107 6.51 -4.23 1.06
C THR A 107 7.98 -4.01 1.24
N PHE A 108 8.53 -4.45 2.37
CA PHE A 108 9.98 -4.48 2.55
C PHE A 108 10.41 -5.71 3.35
N ALA A 109 11.69 -6.06 3.20
CA ALA A 109 12.33 -7.13 3.95
C ALA A 109 13.72 -6.69 4.40
N TRP A 110 14.18 -7.23 5.52
CA TRP A 110 15.49 -6.91 6.09
C TRP A 110 16.29 -8.16 6.43
N ASN A 111 17.60 -7.99 6.57
CA ASN A 111 18.51 -9.04 7.03
C ASN A 111 18.73 -8.96 8.55
N GLU A 112 19.68 -9.75 9.07
CA GLU A 112 20.00 -9.80 10.52
C GLU A 112 20.66 -8.54 11.07
N ASN A 113 21.13 -7.66 10.18
CA ASN A 113 21.77 -6.39 10.54
C ASN A 113 20.82 -5.20 10.34
N ASP A 114 19.50 -5.46 10.22
CA ASP A 114 18.47 -4.45 9.95
C ASP A 114 18.71 -3.64 8.66
N GLU A 115 19.41 -4.23 7.69
CA GLU A 115 19.57 -3.64 6.36
C GLU A 115 18.42 -4.09 5.45
N CYS A 116 17.79 -3.15 4.75
CA CYS A 116 16.76 -3.48 3.77
C CYS A 116 17.39 -4.26 2.60
N ILE A 117 16.86 -5.45 2.32
CA ILE A 117 17.31 -6.32 1.22
C ILE A 117 16.28 -6.41 0.08
N ARG A 118 15.05 -5.96 0.33
CA ARG A 118 13.96 -5.93 -0.66
C ARG A 118 13.02 -4.80 -0.32
N ILE A 119 12.62 -4.03 -1.32
CA ILE A 119 11.61 -2.97 -1.21
C ILE A 119 10.75 -3.03 -2.47
N GLY A 120 9.44 -2.86 -2.30
CA GLY A 120 8.50 -2.82 -3.41
C GLY A 120 7.32 -1.90 -3.13
N PHE A 121 6.87 -1.22 -4.18
CA PHE A 121 5.72 -0.32 -4.16
C PHE A 121 4.72 -0.78 -5.22
N SER A 122 3.44 -0.72 -4.90
CA SER A 122 2.35 -1.01 -5.83
C SER A 122 1.28 0.07 -5.71
N THR A 123 0.90 0.63 -6.86
CA THR A 123 -0.10 1.70 -7.00
C THR A 123 -1.36 1.21 -7.72
N GLN A 124 -1.64 -0.09 -7.61
CA GLN A 124 -2.83 -0.69 -8.20
C GLN A 124 -4.09 0.06 -7.75
N SER A 125 -5.05 0.20 -8.66
CA SER A 125 -6.22 1.07 -8.49
C SER A 125 -7.07 0.76 -7.27
N PHE A 126 -7.05 -0.47 -6.77
CA PHE A 126 -7.83 -0.88 -5.60
C PHE A 126 -7.24 -0.44 -4.25
N TYR A 127 -6.01 0.10 -4.22
CA TYR A 127 -5.43 0.76 -3.03
C TYR A 127 -5.79 2.25 -2.97
N LEU A 128 -6.34 2.80 -4.05
CA LEU A 128 -6.74 4.20 -4.08
C LEU A 128 -7.97 4.43 -3.19
N PRO A 129 -8.14 5.64 -2.64
CA PRO A 129 -9.35 5.98 -1.92
C PRO A 129 -10.61 5.78 -2.76
N ASP A 130 -11.65 5.24 -2.14
CA ASP A 130 -12.97 5.12 -2.76
C ASP A 130 -13.45 6.50 -3.27
N PRO A 131 -13.76 6.63 -4.58
CA PRO A 131 -14.24 7.89 -5.16
C PRO A 131 -15.53 8.42 -4.51
N ASP A 132 -16.37 7.54 -3.93
CA ASP A 132 -17.67 7.91 -3.34
C ASP A 132 -17.54 8.55 -1.95
N ILE A 133 -16.35 8.59 -1.37
CA ILE A 133 -16.09 9.31 -0.11
C ILE A 133 -16.30 10.82 -0.28
N LYS A 134 -16.23 11.35 -1.51
CA LYS A 134 -16.59 12.76 -1.78
C LYS A 134 -18.09 13.05 -1.68
N HIS A 135 -18.96 12.03 -1.66
CA HIS A 135 -20.42 12.20 -1.67
C HIS A 135 -21.11 11.87 -0.34
N LYS A 136 -20.40 11.24 0.61
CA LYS A 136 -20.94 10.95 1.96
C LYS A 136 -20.54 11.97 3.03
N GLY A 137 -20.03 13.13 2.62
CA GLY A 137 -19.91 14.31 3.48
C GLY A 137 -21.21 15.13 3.47
N LYS A 138 -22.22 14.68 4.21
CA LYS A 138 -23.34 15.48 4.72
C LYS A 138 -23.61 15.10 6.16
#